data_AF-A0AAX2DIP5-F1
#
_entry.id   AF-A0AAX2DIP5-F1
#
_cell.length_a   1.000
_cell.length_b   1.000
_cell.length_c   1.000
_cell.angle_alpha   90.00
_cell.angle_beta   90.00
_cell.angle_gamma   90.00
#
_symmetry.space_group_name_H-M   'P 1'
#
loop_
_entity.id
_entity.type
_entity.pdbx_description
1 polymer ?
#
loop_
_entity_poly.entity_id
_entity_poly.type
_entity_poly.pdbx_seq_one_letter_code
_entity_poly.pdbx_strand_id
1 'polypeptide(L)'
;MSSVEELDAVLHWRGKHAQAIRERDALQVRLNAVTQMHPFAEKVIRKLERFQECADDGQGADIGRHWFDLLTQLGLLNRVQRSPALWEMTQQGEDALELSRQSAKSR
;
A
#
# COMPACT_ATOMS: atom_id res chain seq x y z
N MET A 1 -33.26 -39.77 -20.91
CA MET A 1 -32.13 -38.96 -21.41
C MET A 1 -31.19 -39.87 -22.16
N SER A 2 -30.81 -39.46 -23.36
CA SER A 2 -29.82 -40.15 -24.20
C SER A 2 -28.41 -39.77 -23.77
N SER A 3 -27.44 -40.67 -23.98
CA SER A 3 -26.02 -40.43 -23.71
C SER A 3 -25.47 -39.17 -24.42
N VAL A 4 -26.07 -38.79 -25.56
CA VAL A 4 -25.73 -37.57 -26.30
C VAL A 4 -26.16 -36.30 -25.54
N GLU A 5 -27.34 -36.32 -24.90
CA GLU A 5 -27.85 -35.20 -24.11
C GLU A 5 -27.02 -34.99 -22.84
N GLU A 6 -26.54 -36.09 -22.25
CA GLU A 6 -25.66 -36.04 -21.08
C GLU A 6 -24.29 -35.45 -21.43
N LEU A 7 -23.71 -35.83 -22.57
CA LEU A 7 -22.45 -35.28 -23.05
C LEU A 7 -22.56 -33.77 -23.34
N ASP A 8 -23.66 -33.33 -23.96
CA ASP A 8 -23.91 -31.91 -24.24
C ASP A 8 -24.01 -31.08 -22.94
N ALA A 9 -24.73 -31.60 -21.94
CA ALA A 9 -24.82 -30.98 -20.63
C ALA A 9 -23.46 -30.86 -19.92
N VAL A 10 -22.61 -31.89 -20.01
CA VAL A 10 -21.24 -31.85 -19.46
C VAL A 10 -20.40 -30.80 -20.17
N LEU A 11 -20.44 -30.75 -21.51
CA LEU A 11 -19.69 -29.76 -22.29
C LEU A 11 -20.15 -28.33 -21.99
N HIS A 12 -21.45 -28.11 -21.85
CA HIS A 12 -22.04 -26.83 -21.45
C HIS A 12 -21.54 -26.37 -20.08
N TRP A 13 -21.59 -27.26 -19.08
CA TRP A 13 -21.07 -26.96 -17.74
C TRP A 13 -19.57 -26.68 -17.72
N ARG A 14 -18.79 -27.42 -18.52
CA ARG A 14 -17.35 -27.15 -18.68
C ARG A 14 -17.09 -25.79 -19.30
N GLY A 15 -17.87 -25.40 -20.31
CA GLY A 15 -17.80 -24.08 -20.93
C GLY A 15 -18.10 -22.95 -19.94
N LYS A 16 -19.19 -23.09 -19.18
CA LYS A 16 -19.56 -22.17 -18.11
C LYS A 16 -18.50 -22.07 -17.02
N HIS A 17 -17.93 -23.20 -16.59
CA HIS A 17 -16.87 -23.20 -15.59
C HIS A 17 -15.63 -22.46 -16.11
N ALA A 18 -15.20 -22.74 -17.34
CA ALA A 18 -14.07 -22.06 -17.95
C ALA A 18 -14.31 -20.54 -18.06
N GLN A 19 -15.54 -20.11 -18.34
CA GLN A 19 -15.90 -18.70 -18.34
C GLN A 19 -15.83 -18.09 -16.94
N ALA A 20 -16.39 -18.74 -15.92
CA ALA A 20 -16.36 -18.26 -14.55
C ALA A 20 -14.92 -18.09 -14.02
N ILE A 21 -14.02 -19.02 -14.35
CA ILE A 21 -12.59 -18.90 -14.02
C ILE A 21 -11.99 -17.64 -14.66
N ARG A 22 -12.24 -17.42 -15.96
CA ARG A 22 -11.72 -16.23 -16.66
C ARG A 22 -12.23 -14.92 -16.05
N GLU A 23 -13.51 -14.87 -15.70
CA GLU A 23 -14.12 -13.70 -15.07
C GLU A 23 -13.51 -13.43 -13.70
N ARG A 24 -13.34 -14.47 -12.88
CA ARG A 24 -12.64 -14.37 -11.59
C ARG A 24 -11.21 -13.87 -11.76
N ASP A 25 -10.46 -14.43 -12.71
CA ASP A 25 -9.05 -14.05 -12.92
C ASP A 25 -8.94 -12.60 -13.41
N ALA A 26 -9.87 -12.13 -14.26
CA ALA A 26 -9.94 -10.73 -14.66
C ALA A 26 -10.26 -9.79 -13.49
N LEU A 27 -11.15 -10.21 -12.58
CA LEU A 27 -11.43 -9.46 -11.34
C LEU A 27 -10.21 -9.43 -10.42
N GLN A 28 -9.48 -10.55 -10.32
CA GLN A 28 -8.25 -10.61 -9.52
C GLN A 28 -7.19 -9.64 -10.05
N VAL A 29 -7.01 -9.54 -11.37
CA VAL A 29 -6.07 -8.59 -11.97
C VAL A 29 -6.44 -7.14 -11.64
N ARG A 30 -7.73 -6.80 -11.73
CA ARG A 30 -8.21 -5.46 -11.38
C ARG A 30 -8.03 -5.16 -9.89
N LEU A 31 -8.34 -6.12 -9.03
CA LEU A 31 -8.15 -5.99 -7.60
C LEU A 31 -6.67 -5.76 -7.27
N ASN A 32 -5.76 -6.55 -7.86
CA ASN A 32 -4.32 -6.38 -7.69
C ASN A 32 -3.84 -4.99 -8.11
N ALA A 33 -4.34 -4.45 -9.22
CA ALA A 33 -3.99 -3.10 -9.67
C ALA A 33 -4.45 -2.00 -8.70
N VAL A 34 -5.59 -2.19 -8.04
CA VAL A 34 -6.12 -1.24 -7.04
C VAL A 34 -5.40 -1.38 -5.69
N THR A 35 -4.93 -2.58 -5.34
CA THR A 35 -4.25 -2.83 -4.05
C THR A 35 -2.74 -2.55 -4.11
N GLN A 36 -2.16 -2.36 -5.29
CA GLN A 36 -0.77 -1.92 -5.41
C GLN A 36 -0.62 -0.48 -4.92
N MET A 37 0.21 -0.31 -3.89
CA MET A 37 0.53 1.01 -3.37
C MET A 37 1.27 1.81 -4.44
N HIS A 38 0.91 3.08 -4.57
CA HIS A 38 1.58 3.96 -5.53
C HIS A 38 3.07 4.10 -5.17
N PRO A 39 4.02 4.03 -6.12
CA PRO A 39 5.46 4.06 -5.82
C PRO A 39 5.93 5.30 -5.05
N PHE A 40 5.24 6.43 -5.20
CA PHE A 40 5.52 7.62 -4.40
C PHE A 40 5.12 7.45 -2.93
N ALA A 41 3.97 6.82 -2.67
CA ALA A 41 3.53 6.55 -1.30
C ALA A 41 4.50 5.57 -0.61
N GLU A 42 5.00 4.55 -1.31
CA GLU A 42 6.08 3.68 -0.79
C GLU A 42 7.32 4.46 -0.37
N LYS A 43 7.74 5.45 -1.16
CA LYS A 43 8.89 6.29 -0.82
C LYS A 43 8.60 7.18 0.39
N VAL A 44 7.41 7.77 0.48
CA VAL A 44 6.98 8.57 1.63
C VAL A 44 7.01 7.73 2.90
N ILE A 45 6.41 6.54 2.89
CA ILE A 45 6.41 5.62 4.04
C ILE A 45 7.84 5.26 4.45
N ARG A 46 8.70 4.83 3.52
CA ARG A 46 10.11 4.50 3.84
C ARG A 46 10.88 5.66 4.48
N LYS A 47 10.56 6.89 4.09
CA LYS A 47 11.19 8.09 4.66
C LYS A 47 10.64 8.41 6.03
N LEU A 48 9.36 8.17 6.28
CA LEU A 48 8.75 8.27 7.60
C LEU A 48 9.27 7.19 8.56
N GLU A 49 9.43 5.95 8.11
CA GLU A 49 10.00 4.85 8.92
C GLU A 49 11.42 5.21 9.37
N ARG A 50 12.26 5.65 8.43
CA ARG A 50 13.64 6.09 8.73
C ARG A 50 13.68 7.32 9.64
N PHE A 51 12.67 8.19 9.59
CA PHE A 51 12.56 9.30 10.53
C PHE A 51 12.20 8.80 11.94
N GLN A 52 11.24 7.88 12.06
CA GLN A 52 10.82 7.27 13.33
C GLN A 52 11.99 6.53 14.00
N GLU A 53 12.71 5.70 13.25
CA GLU A 53 13.89 4.97 13.74
C GLU A 53 14.96 5.92 14.33
N CYS A 54 15.23 7.05 13.68
CA CYS A 54 16.23 8.00 14.16
C CYS A 54 15.73 8.87 15.33
N ALA A 55 14.43 9.16 15.40
CA ALA A 55 13.82 9.91 16.49
C ALA A 55 13.95 9.14 17.82
N ASP A 56 13.78 7.82 17.79
CA ASP A 56 13.91 6.95 18.97
C ASP A 56 15.36 6.89 19.49
N ASP A 57 16.35 6.99 18.59
CA ASP A 57 17.77 6.98 18.93
C ASP A 57 18.34 8.36 19.32
N GLY A 58 17.51 9.41 19.31
CA GLY A 58 17.94 10.79 19.59
C GLY A 58 18.93 11.36 18.56
N GLN A 59 19.03 10.74 17.40
CA GLN A 59 19.87 11.17 16.29
C GLN A 59 19.06 11.99 15.29
N GLY A 60 19.68 13.01 14.70
CA GLY A 60 19.05 13.73 13.60
C GLY A 60 18.83 12.78 12.41
N ALA A 61 17.57 12.56 12.03
CA ALA A 61 17.25 11.67 10.93
C ALA A 61 17.87 12.16 9.61
N ASP A 62 18.81 11.41 9.02
CA ASP A 62 19.30 11.74 7.68
C ASP A 62 18.39 11.15 6.61
N ILE A 63 17.26 11.83 6.37
CA ILE A 63 16.32 11.49 5.29
C ILE A 63 16.48 12.38 4.05
N GLY A 64 17.32 13.41 4.14
CA GLY A 64 17.55 14.46 3.14
C GLY A 64 16.66 15.69 3.33
N ARG A 65 17.21 16.90 3.16
CA ARG A 65 16.52 18.19 3.42
C ARG A 65 15.19 18.35 2.67
N HIS A 66 15.14 17.99 1.40
CA HIS A 66 13.92 18.09 0.60
C HIS A 66 12.80 17.17 1.11
N TRP A 67 13.13 16.04 1.75
CA TRP A 67 12.13 15.16 2.35
C TRP A 67 11.55 15.76 3.63
N PHE A 68 12.35 16.45 4.45
CA PHE A 68 11.81 17.21 5.57
C PHE A 68 10.79 18.25 5.12
N ASP A 69 11.12 19.02 4.09
CA ASP A 69 10.21 20.04 3.55
C ASP A 69 8.94 19.41 2.94
N LEU A 70 9.09 18.36 2.12
CA LEU A 70 7.96 17.67 1.50
C LEU A 70 7.03 17.02 2.52
N LEU A 71 7.58 16.29 3.50
CA LEU A 71 6.76 15.66 4.54
C LEU A 71 6.09 16.71 5.44
N THR A 72 6.71 17.88 5.63
CA THR A 72 6.06 19.02 6.29
C THR A 72 4.92 19.58 5.45
N GLN A 73 5.10 19.73 4.13
CA GLN A 73 4.05 20.18 3.21
C GLN A 73 2.86 19.20 3.14
N LEU A 74 3.12 17.90 3.27
CA LEU A 74 2.10 16.87 3.32
C LEU A 74 1.40 16.76 4.69
N GLY A 75 1.84 17.54 5.69
CA GLY A 75 1.31 17.49 7.06
C GLY A 75 1.72 16.25 7.85
N LEU A 76 2.70 15.48 7.36
CA LEU A 76 3.18 14.24 7.98
C LEU A 76 4.25 14.52 9.04
N LEU A 77 5.00 15.61 8.86
CA LEU A 77 5.92 16.16 9.86
C LEU A 77 5.52 17.59 10.21
N ASN A 78 5.89 18.03 11.41
CA ASN A 78 5.77 19.42 11.82
C ASN A 78 7.14 19.97 12.16
N ARG A 79 7.49 21.15 11.63
CA ARG A 79 8.73 21.84 11.99
C ARG A 79 8.50 22.66 13.27
N VAL A 80 8.97 22.15 14.40
CA VAL A 80 8.76 22.75 15.73
C VAL A 80 9.83 23.78 16.11
N GLN A 81 11.01 23.72 15.50
CA GLN A 81 12.09 24.70 15.73
C GLN A 81 12.78 25.10 14.42
N ARG A 82 13.16 26.38 14.30
CA ARG A 82 13.89 26.87 13.12
C ARG A 82 15.39 26.66 13.20
N SER A 83 16.01 26.87 14.37
CA SER A 83 17.45 26.77 14.60
C SER A 83 17.78 26.29 16.04
N PRO A 84 18.41 25.12 16.20
CA PRO A 84 18.58 24.08 15.19
C PRO A 84 17.22 23.66 14.60
N ALA A 85 17.22 23.23 13.34
CA ALA A 85 15.97 22.86 12.70
C ALA A 85 15.50 21.51 13.28
N LEU A 86 14.32 21.51 13.91
CA LEU A 86 13.75 20.34 14.57
C LEU A 86 12.38 20.04 13.97
N TRP A 87 12.15 18.75 13.73
CA TRP A 87 10.89 18.22 13.25
C TRP A 87 10.37 17.16 14.21
N GLU A 88 9.05 17.08 14.32
CA GLU A 88 8.33 16.06 15.07
C GLU A 88 7.32 15.36 14.15
N MET A 89 7.04 14.09 14.44
CA MET A 89 5.99 13.34 13.74
C MET A 89 4.61 13.90 14.11
N THR A 90 3.74 14.09 13.12
CA THR A 90 2.34 14.43 13.38
C THR A 90 1.51 13.16 13.58
N GLN A 91 0.31 13.29 14.16
CA GLN A 91 -0.62 12.16 14.24
C GLN A 91 -0.89 11.55 12.86
N GLN A 92 -1.04 12.38 11.82
CA GLN A 92 -1.24 11.92 10.45
C GLN A 92 -0.04 11.11 9.92
N GLY A 93 1.19 11.48 10.32
CA GLY A 93 2.39 10.71 10.01
C GLY A 93 2.40 9.34 10.69
N GLU A 94 2.05 9.27 11.98
CA GLU A 94 1.92 8.01 12.72
C GLU A 94 0.83 7.11 12.15
N ASP A 95 -0.36 7.66 11.88
CA ASP A 95 -1.48 6.94 11.27
C ASP A 95 -1.09 6.37 9.90
N ALA A 96 -0.35 7.13 9.09
CA ALA A 96 0.13 6.67 7.79
C ALA A 96 1.10 5.48 7.91
N LEU A 97 1.99 5.50 8.91
CA LEU A 97 2.89 4.40 9.21
C LEU A 97 2.12 3.17 9.71
N GLU A 98 1.14 3.37 10.58
CA GLU A 98 0.32 2.27 11.08
C GLU A 98 -0.50 1.59 9.97
N LEU A 99 -1.14 2.38 9.11
CA LEU A 99 -1.87 1.88 7.94
C LEU A 99 -0.96 1.05 7.02
N SER A 100 0.27 1.50 6.78
CA SER A 100 1.25 0.74 5.98
C SER A 100 1.62 -0.59 6.65
N ARG A 101 1.89 -0.58 7.97
CA ARG A 101 2.19 -1.80 8.73
C ARG A 101 1.04 -2.81 8.72
N GLN A 102 -0.19 -2.33 8.86
CA GLN A 102 -1.40 -3.18 8.78
C GLN A 102 -1.55 -3.78 7.38
N SER A 103 -1.33 -2.99 6.32
CA SER A 103 -1.36 -3.48 4.94
C SER A 103 -0.30 -4.56 4.67
N ALA A 104 0.91 -4.40 5.22
CA ALA A 104 1.98 -5.40 5.11
C ALA A 104 1.66 -6.71 5.84
N LYS A 105 0.93 -6.64 6.97
CA LYS A 105 0.53 -7.82 7.76
C LYS A 105 -0.62 -8.62 7.13
N SER A 106 -1.47 -7.97 6.33
CA SER A 106 -2.59 -8.60 5.63
C SER A 106 -2.22 -9.19 4.27
N ARG A 107 -0.99 -9.02 3.81
CA ARG A 107 -0.44 -9.60 2.57
C ARG A 107 0.26 -10.92 2.85
#